data_AF-A0A8T5H9K6-F1
#
_entry.id   AF-A0A8T5H9K6-F1
#
_cell.length_a   1.000
_cell.length_b   1.000
_cell.length_c   1.000
_cell.angle_alpha   90.00
_cell.angle_beta   90.00
_cell.angle_gamma   90.00
#
_symmetry.space_group_name_H-M   'P 1'
#
loop_
_entity.id
_entity.type
_entity.pdbx_description
1 polymer ?
#
loop_
_entity_poly.entity_id
_entity_poly.type
_entity_poly.pdbx_seq_one_letter_code
_entity_poly.pdbx_strand_id
1 'polypeptide(L)'
;MYSVILTELGISVFNDGQVDKAFPFSNTVKEYLAVKNKESKLNELINYLVKIQRGVSVSDESLLAILKKFSIDCHIMDEEELEKIQTTKPQIMVDSGFASNLQDVLGKLREFALGFSSSKVTEVSQSPDLHIIQAINSLDEIDKIANGLSSRLREWYGLHFPELDNMIDSINGYAQIVMAGKRESLSKQVFEEAGFPESKVNMLSLILTKSRGGDISDINLAIVQSIAKQILDFHELRKKLEEHVESEMLEIAPNISAILGSAVGARILGRAGSLKKMASMPASTIQVLGAEKALFRALKTGSQPPKHGLLFQHAMVHAAPRWQRGKIARAVAAKAVIAARVDVYGEGLNQTLLDKLNIRVDEIGKKYENPTEKDIRKPQQFRQDDGNFGGRREGGRREGGRREGGRREGGRREGGRREGGRREGGRR
;
A
#
# COMPACT_ATOMS: atom_id res chain seq x y z
N MET A 1 39.33 -32.98 -19.88
CA MET A 1 38.84 -31.59 -19.96
C MET A 1 38.24 -31.23 -18.62
N TYR A 2 38.59 -30.07 -18.07
CA TYR A 2 38.12 -29.66 -16.75
C TYR A 2 36.77 -28.96 -16.86
N SER A 3 35.79 -29.42 -16.10
CA SER A 3 34.46 -28.82 -16.02
C SER A 3 34.14 -28.38 -14.60
N VAL A 4 33.63 -27.17 -14.44
CA VAL A 4 33.22 -26.60 -13.15
C VAL A 4 31.71 -26.46 -13.14
N ILE A 5 31.08 -27.19 -12.23
CA ILE A 5 29.64 -27.28 -12.12
C ILE A 5 29.19 -26.60 -10.83
N LEU A 6 28.32 -25.61 -10.97
CA LEU A 6 27.63 -24.97 -9.84
C LEU A 6 26.36 -25.74 -9.50
N THR A 7 26.27 -26.20 -8.25
CA THR A 7 25.08 -26.83 -7.69
C THR A 7 24.53 -25.98 -6.53
N GLU A 8 23.32 -26.28 -6.08
CA GLU A 8 22.67 -25.63 -4.92
C GLU A 8 23.44 -25.87 -3.61
N LEU A 9 24.22 -26.95 -3.54
CA LEU A 9 24.94 -27.37 -2.33
C LEU A 9 26.44 -27.03 -2.35
N GLY A 10 26.99 -26.66 -3.50
CA GLY A 10 28.42 -26.40 -3.65
C GLY A 10 28.88 -26.32 -5.11
N ILE A 11 30.19 -26.18 -5.29
CA ILE A 11 30.84 -26.17 -6.60
C ILE A 11 31.71 -27.41 -6.73
N SER A 12 31.59 -28.11 -7.86
CA SER A 12 32.38 -29.30 -8.15
C SER A 12 33.23 -29.10 -9.39
N VAL A 13 34.48 -29.56 -9.31
CA VAL A 13 35.42 -29.61 -10.43
C VAL A 13 35.55 -31.06 -10.86
N PHE A 14 35.26 -31.30 -12.13
CA PHE A 14 35.35 -32.59 -12.78
C PHE A 14 36.52 -32.61 -13.75
N ASN A 15 37.19 -33.75 -13.85
CA ASN A 15 38.20 -34.03 -14.86
C ASN A 15 37.81 -35.33 -15.59
N ASP A 16 37.55 -35.25 -16.89
CA ASP A 16 37.16 -36.38 -17.73
C ASP A 16 35.98 -37.21 -17.17
N GLY A 17 35.00 -36.51 -16.57
CA GLY A 17 33.77 -37.10 -16.04
C GLY A 17 33.86 -37.63 -14.61
N GLN A 18 35.03 -37.57 -13.96
CA GLN A 18 35.19 -37.90 -12.54
C GLN A 18 35.37 -36.64 -11.70
N VAL A 19 34.86 -36.66 -10.47
CA VAL A 19 35.06 -35.56 -9.51
C VAL A 19 36.54 -35.52 -9.11
N ASP A 20 37.21 -34.42 -9.44
CA ASP A 20 38.59 -34.16 -9.00
C ASP A 20 38.56 -33.45 -7.63
N LYS A 21 37.69 -32.43 -7.49
CA LYS A 21 37.55 -31.71 -6.23
C LYS A 21 36.16 -31.11 -6.04
N ALA A 22 35.64 -31.17 -4.82
CA ALA A 22 34.36 -30.60 -4.44
C ALA A 22 34.53 -29.52 -3.36
N PHE A 23 33.76 -28.44 -3.48
CA PHE A 23 33.73 -27.29 -2.58
C PHE A 23 32.30 -27.12 -2.03
N PRO A 24 31.97 -27.77 -0.90
CA PRO A 24 30.64 -27.68 -0.31
C PRO A 24 30.40 -26.29 0.30
N PHE A 25 29.17 -25.79 0.17
CA PHE A 25 28.75 -24.55 0.83
C PHE A 25 28.43 -24.80 2.30
N SER A 26 28.92 -23.92 3.18
CA SER A 26 28.61 -23.97 4.61
C SER A 26 27.20 -23.43 4.89
N ASN A 27 26.83 -22.33 4.21
CA ASN A 27 25.47 -21.83 4.15
C ASN A 27 25.00 -21.84 2.69
N THR A 28 24.30 -22.91 2.31
CA THR A 28 23.92 -23.21 0.92
C THR A 28 23.23 -22.03 0.24
N VAL A 29 22.23 -21.42 0.87
CA VAL A 29 21.45 -20.31 0.29
C VAL A 29 22.28 -19.03 0.15
N LYS A 30 22.99 -18.62 1.20
CA LYS A 30 23.78 -17.36 1.17
C LYS A 30 24.92 -17.43 0.17
N GLU A 31 25.66 -18.54 0.17
CA GLU A 31 26.81 -18.71 -0.71
C GLU A 31 26.37 -18.87 -2.18
N TYR A 32 25.30 -19.63 -2.43
CA TYR A 32 24.72 -19.74 -3.77
C TYR A 32 24.25 -18.38 -4.30
N LEU A 33 23.55 -17.58 -3.47
CA LEU A 33 23.14 -16.22 -3.85
C LEU A 33 24.34 -15.31 -4.09
N ALA A 34 25.39 -15.38 -3.28
CA ALA A 34 26.61 -14.60 -3.47
C ALA A 34 27.31 -14.94 -4.79
N VAL A 35 27.31 -16.22 -5.20
CA VAL A 35 27.82 -16.64 -6.51
C VAL A 35 26.93 -16.08 -7.63
N LYS A 36 25.60 -16.23 -7.52
CA LYS A 36 24.65 -15.71 -8.52
C LYS A 36 24.72 -14.19 -8.69
N ASN A 37 24.94 -13.45 -7.60
CA ASN A 37 25.11 -12.00 -7.59
C ASN A 37 26.52 -11.52 -8.00
N LYS A 38 27.46 -12.44 -8.29
CA LYS A 38 28.86 -12.14 -8.68
C LYS A 38 29.69 -11.48 -7.56
N GLU A 39 29.33 -11.71 -6.31
CA GLU A 39 29.95 -11.12 -5.10
C GLU A 39 30.84 -12.11 -4.33
N SER A 40 30.72 -13.41 -4.61
CA SER A 40 31.52 -14.44 -3.94
C SER A 40 32.99 -14.38 -4.35
N LYS A 41 33.89 -14.45 -3.36
CA LYS A 41 35.34 -14.40 -3.57
C LYS A 41 35.95 -15.75 -4.00
N LEU A 42 35.29 -16.87 -3.72
CA LEU A 42 35.67 -18.24 -4.15
C LEU A 42 37.18 -18.56 -4.11
N ASN A 43 37.92 -18.06 -3.10
CA ASN A 43 39.39 -18.10 -3.07
C ASN A 43 39.97 -19.52 -3.20
N GLU A 44 39.36 -20.52 -2.57
CA GLU A 44 39.85 -21.90 -2.61
C GLU A 44 39.69 -22.55 -3.99
N LEU A 45 38.58 -22.28 -4.68
CA LEU A 45 38.33 -22.73 -6.04
C LEU A 45 39.31 -22.06 -7.00
N ILE A 46 39.50 -20.75 -6.89
CA ILE A 46 40.43 -19.99 -7.74
C ILE A 46 41.86 -20.50 -7.56
N ASN A 47 42.33 -20.63 -6.31
CA ASN A 47 43.68 -21.13 -6.01
C ASN A 47 43.90 -22.56 -6.54
N TYR A 48 42.84 -23.36 -6.64
CA TYR A 48 42.91 -24.69 -7.22
C TYR A 48 42.96 -24.63 -8.76
N LEU A 49 42.09 -23.85 -9.39
CA LEU A 49 42.04 -23.72 -10.85
C LEU A 49 43.28 -23.04 -11.44
N VAL A 50 43.90 -22.08 -10.73
CA VAL A 50 45.16 -21.43 -11.19
C VAL A 50 46.31 -22.44 -11.33
N LYS A 51 46.32 -23.53 -10.56
CA LYS A 51 47.33 -24.60 -10.68
C LYS A 51 47.12 -25.44 -11.95
N ILE A 52 45.92 -25.41 -12.50
CA ILE A 52 45.49 -26.20 -13.66
C ILE A 52 45.59 -25.28 -14.87
N GLN A 53 46.77 -25.21 -15.52
CA GLN A 53 47.05 -24.35 -16.68
C GLN A 53 46.33 -24.76 -17.98
N ARG A 54 45.05 -25.16 -17.91
CA ARG A 54 44.23 -25.62 -19.05
C ARG A 54 42.89 -24.90 -19.07
N GLY A 55 42.28 -24.81 -20.25
CA GLY A 55 40.95 -24.23 -20.43
C GLY A 55 39.87 -25.02 -19.65
N VAL A 56 38.99 -24.27 -18.97
CA VAL A 56 37.94 -24.80 -18.09
C VAL A 56 36.55 -24.51 -18.68
N SER A 57 35.67 -25.51 -18.75
CA SER A 57 34.26 -25.29 -19.08
C SER A 57 33.44 -25.04 -17.82
N VAL A 58 32.48 -24.10 -17.86
CA VAL A 58 31.73 -23.63 -16.69
C VAL A 58 30.22 -23.73 -16.95
N SER A 59 29.47 -24.25 -15.97
CA SER A 59 28.03 -24.49 -16.11
C SER A 59 27.14 -23.26 -15.92
N ASP A 60 27.67 -22.15 -15.41
CA ASP A 60 26.90 -20.97 -15.00
C ASP A 60 27.57 -19.66 -15.41
N GLU A 61 26.77 -18.71 -15.92
CA GLU A 61 27.26 -17.42 -16.41
C GLU A 61 27.79 -16.51 -15.28
N SER A 62 27.17 -16.53 -14.10
CA SER A 62 27.64 -15.73 -12.96
C SER A 62 28.98 -16.25 -12.46
N LEU A 63 29.14 -17.58 -12.40
CA LEU A 63 30.42 -18.20 -12.05
C LEU A 63 31.51 -17.91 -13.08
N LEU A 64 31.18 -17.99 -14.38
CA LEU A 64 32.09 -17.60 -15.47
C LEU A 64 32.59 -16.15 -15.31
N ALA A 65 31.67 -15.23 -15.00
CA ALA A 65 32.02 -13.83 -14.79
C ALA A 65 32.97 -13.63 -13.60
N ILE A 66 32.82 -14.40 -12.51
CA ILE A 66 33.74 -14.37 -11.37
C ILE A 66 35.12 -14.90 -11.80
N LEU A 67 35.18 -16.07 -12.43
CA LEU A 67 36.46 -16.70 -12.81
C LEU A 67 37.25 -15.85 -13.83
N LYS A 68 36.56 -15.22 -14.79
CA LYS A 68 37.18 -14.28 -15.73
C LYS A 68 37.80 -13.05 -15.06
N LYS A 69 37.19 -12.52 -13.98
CA LYS A 69 37.79 -11.41 -13.20
C LYS A 69 39.15 -11.80 -12.60
N PHE A 70 39.36 -13.08 -12.30
CA PHE A 70 40.61 -13.61 -11.75
C PHE A 70 41.56 -14.16 -12.82
N SER A 71 41.36 -13.82 -14.10
CA SER A 71 42.23 -14.21 -15.22
C SER A 71 42.33 -15.72 -15.46
N ILE A 72 41.30 -16.49 -15.12
CA ILE A 72 41.22 -17.92 -15.43
C ILE A 72 40.65 -18.10 -16.85
N ASP A 73 41.31 -18.91 -17.68
CA ASP A 73 40.84 -19.23 -19.03
C ASP A 73 39.63 -20.18 -18.96
N CYS A 74 38.44 -19.63 -19.16
CA CYS A 74 37.19 -20.36 -19.03
C CYS A 74 36.15 -19.97 -20.08
N HIS A 75 35.38 -20.96 -20.53
CA HIS A 75 34.27 -20.82 -21.46
C HIS A 75 33.00 -21.42 -20.86
N ILE A 76 31.86 -20.99 -21.36
CA ILE A 76 30.57 -21.58 -20.99
C ILE A 76 30.47 -22.95 -21.65
N MET A 77 29.87 -23.92 -20.95
CA MET A 77 29.53 -25.22 -21.52
C MET A 77 28.50 -25.09 -22.65
N ASP A 78 28.52 -26.03 -23.59
CA ASP A 78 27.53 -26.09 -24.67
C ASP A 78 26.14 -26.53 -24.14
N GLU A 79 25.07 -26.21 -24.88
CA GLU A 79 23.69 -26.52 -24.46
C GLU A 79 23.47 -28.02 -24.17
N GLU A 80 24.04 -28.90 -24.99
CA GLU A 80 23.94 -30.36 -24.78
C GLU A 80 24.60 -30.83 -23.48
N GLU A 81 25.69 -30.18 -23.06
CA GLU A 81 26.38 -30.49 -21.81
C GLU A 81 25.56 -29.99 -20.61
N LEU A 82 24.97 -28.80 -20.72
CA LEU A 82 24.11 -28.22 -19.69
C LEU A 82 22.84 -29.07 -19.48
N GLU A 83 22.21 -29.60 -20.53
CA GLU A 83 21.06 -30.50 -20.42
C GLU A 83 21.42 -31.83 -19.73
N LYS A 84 22.59 -32.40 -20.04
CA LYS A 84 23.10 -33.60 -19.36
C LYS A 84 23.34 -33.33 -17.87
N ILE A 85 23.86 -32.17 -17.51
CA ILE A 85 24.06 -31.78 -16.11
C ILE A 85 22.73 -31.60 -15.39
N GLN A 86 21.72 -31.00 -16.02
CA GLN A 86 20.39 -30.83 -15.42
C GLN A 86 19.72 -32.17 -15.13
N THR A 87 19.82 -33.13 -16.04
CA THR A 87 19.22 -34.47 -15.88
C THR A 87 19.96 -35.34 -14.87
N THR A 88 21.29 -35.18 -14.74
CA THR A 88 22.13 -35.96 -13.81
C THR A 88 22.49 -35.23 -12.52
N LYS A 89 21.95 -34.03 -12.30
CA LYS A 89 22.29 -33.14 -11.18
C LYS A 89 22.25 -33.82 -9.80
N PRO A 90 21.23 -34.65 -9.48
CA PRO A 90 21.21 -35.35 -8.20
C PRO A 90 22.36 -36.35 -8.05
N GLN A 91 22.73 -37.03 -9.14
CA GLN A 91 23.84 -37.97 -9.15
C GLN A 91 25.18 -37.24 -8.99
N ILE A 92 25.37 -36.13 -9.70
CA ILE A 92 26.54 -35.24 -9.57
C ILE A 92 26.75 -34.81 -8.12
N MET A 93 25.67 -34.49 -7.39
CA MET A 93 25.76 -34.09 -5.97
C MET A 93 26.19 -35.25 -5.05
N VAL A 94 25.76 -36.48 -5.34
CA VAL A 94 26.23 -37.67 -4.61
C VAL A 94 27.69 -37.95 -4.92
N ASP A 95 28.05 -37.95 -6.21
CA ASP A 95 29.42 -38.22 -6.67
C ASP A 95 30.41 -37.17 -6.12
N SER A 96 29.95 -35.93 -5.94
CA SER A 96 30.73 -34.83 -5.34
C SER A 96 30.82 -34.90 -3.81
N GLY A 97 30.18 -35.87 -3.16
CA GLY A 97 30.16 -36.01 -1.71
C GLY A 97 29.33 -34.95 -0.98
N PHE A 98 28.48 -34.18 -1.69
CA PHE A 98 27.59 -33.20 -1.05
C PHE A 98 26.44 -33.87 -0.29
N ALA A 99 26.10 -35.10 -0.65
CA ALA A 99 25.08 -35.90 0.01
C ALA A 99 25.45 -37.38 -0.02
N SER A 100 24.93 -38.13 0.95
CA SER A 100 25.24 -39.55 1.14
C SER A 100 24.54 -40.47 0.13
N ASN A 101 23.35 -40.10 -0.33
CA ASN A 101 22.57 -40.83 -1.32
C ASN A 101 21.55 -39.92 -2.01
N LEU A 102 20.85 -40.42 -3.02
CA LEU A 102 19.85 -39.66 -3.77
C LEU A 102 18.70 -39.13 -2.89
N GLN A 103 18.33 -39.85 -1.83
CA GLN A 103 17.26 -39.41 -0.93
C GLN A 103 17.69 -38.25 -0.04
N ASP A 104 18.93 -38.26 0.43
CA ASP A 104 19.59 -37.17 1.15
C ASP A 104 19.74 -35.95 0.25
N VAL A 105 20.10 -36.12 -1.04
CA VAL A 105 20.10 -35.02 -2.02
C VAL A 105 18.74 -34.35 -2.11
N LEU A 106 17.66 -35.12 -2.28
CA LEU A 106 16.31 -34.57 -2.38
C LEU A 106 15.90 -33.83 -1.09
N GLY A 107 16.30 -34.34 0.07
CA GLY A 107 16.11 -33.68 1.35
C GLY A 107 16.82 -32.33 1.42
N LYS A 108 18.12 -32.28 1.10
CA LYS A 108 18.92 -31.04 1.10
C LYS A 108 18.46 -30.04 0.05
N LEU A 109 18.04 -30.50 -1.12
CA LEU A 109 17.46 -29.64 -2.16
C LEU A 109 16.14 -29.02 -1.71
N ARG A 110 15.30 -29.78 -1.02
CA ARG A 110 14.07 -29.23 -0.43
C ARG A 110 14.39 -28.18 0.63
N GLU A 111 15.35 -28.45 1.51
CA GLU A 111 15.79 -27.49 2.53
C GLU A 111 16.36 -26.21 1.90
N PHE A 112 17.20 -26.35 0.87
CA PHE A 112 17.68 -25.23 0.08
C PHE A 112 16.54 -24.44 -0.56
N ALA A 113 15.56 -25.10 -1.18
CA ALA A 113 14.42 -24.43 -1.81
C ALA A 113 13.58 -23.64 -0.80
N LEU A 114 13.35 -24.20 0.40
CA LEU A 114 12.67 -23.51 1.50
C LEU A 114 13.49 -22.32 2.02
N GLY A 115 14.80 -22.49 2.21
CA GLY A 115 15.70 -21.43 2.66
C GLY A 115 15.83 -20.30 1.62
N PHE A 116 15.94 -20.64 0.34
CA PHE A 116 15.98 -19.68 -0.77
C PHE A 116 14.69 -18.88 -0.87
N SER A 117 13.54 -19.56 -0.79
CA SER A 117 12.23 -18.90 -0.78
C SER A 117 12.09 -17.97 0.43
N SER A 118 12.51 -18.43 1.62
CA SER A 118 12.49 -17.63 2.84
C SER A 118 13.38 -16.40 2.73
N SER A 119 14.59 -16.54 2.16
CA SER A 119 15.50 -15.42 1.91
C SER A 119 14.90 -14.36 0.99
N LYS A 120 14.16 -14.77 -0.05
CA LYS A 120 13.45 -13.84 -0.93
C LYS A 120 12.28 -13.15 -0.25
N VAL A 121 11.56 -13.86 0.63
CA VAL A 121 10.52 -13.23 1.45
C VAL A 121 11.12 -12.21 2.42
N THR A 122 12.24 -12.53 3.09
CA THR A 122 12.91 -11.59 4.00
C THR A 122 13.42 -10.35 3.27
N GLU A 123 13.97 -10.50 2.06
CA GLU A 123 14.41 -9.38 1.22
C GLU A 123 13.26 -8.41 0.91
N VAL A 124 12.07 -8.95 0.60
CA VAL A 124 10.87 -8.13 0.36
C VAL A 124 10.37 -7.50 1.65
N SER A 125 10.33 -8.23 2.77
CA SER A 125 9.87 -7.69 4.05
C SER A 125 10.79 -6.61 4.63
N GLN A 126 12.07 -6.62 4.25
CA GLN A 126 13.05 -5.60 4.62
C GLN A 126 12.97 -4.34 3.74
N SER A 127 12.07 -4.30 2.75
CA SER A 127 12.02 -3.18 1.84
C SER A 127 11.55 -1.92 2.58
N PRO A 128 12.35 -0.83 2.58
CA PRO A 128 12.07 0.35 3.40
C PRO A 128 10.73 1.03 3.06
N ASP A 129 10.28 0.91 1.81
CA ASP A 129 9.00 1.43 1.35
C ASP A 129 7.79 0.81 2.07
N LEU A 130 7.89 -0.43 2.56
CA LEU A 130 6.81 -1.05 3.34
C LEU A 130 6.66 -0.41 4.72
N HIS A 131 7.75 0.06 5.34
CA HIS A 131 7.69 0.76 6.62
C HIS A 131 6.99 2.10 6.50
N ILE A 132 7.25 2.85 5.42
CA ILE A 132 6.50 4.07 5.07
C ILE A 132 5.00 3.77 4.97
N ILE A 133 4.64 2.69 4.28
CA ILE A 133 3.24 2.27 4.11
C ILE A 133 2.57 1.97 5.45
N GLN A 134 3.26 1.27 6.36
CA GLN A 134 2.71 1.02 7.70
C GLN A 134 2.55 2.32 8.48
N ALA A 135 3.56 3.19 8.48
CA ALA A 135 3.53 4.45 9.21
C ALA A 135 2.36 5.36 8.76
N ILE A 136 2.13 5.50 7.45
CA ILE A 136 1.03 6.33 6.94
C ILE A 136 -0.34 5.71 7.20
N ASN A 137 -0.47 4.38 7.13
CA ASN A 137 -1.72 3.70 7.49
C ASN A 137 -2.03 3.87 8.98
N SER A 138 -1.02 3.74 9.85
CA SER A 138 -1.15 3.99 11.28
C SER A 138 -1.56 5.44 11.56
N LEU A 139 -0.99 6.42 10.85
CA LEU A 139 -1.38 7.83 10.97
C LEU A 139 -2.86 8.02 10.61
N ASP A 140 -3.32 7.47 9.48
CA ASP A 140 -4.72 7.57 9.05
C ASP A 140 -5.69 6.82 10.01
N GLU A 141 -5.24 5.77 10.69
CA GLU A 141 -6.01 5.06 11.72
C GLU A 141 -6.10 5.85 13.03
N ILE A 142 -4.98 6.43 13.47
CA ILE A 142 -4.93 7.31 14.64
C ILE A 142 -5.87 8.49 14.43
N ASP A 143 -5.89 9.11 13.25
CA ASP A 143 -6.81 10.20 12.93
C ASP A 143 -8.28 9.76 13.10
N LYS A 144 -8.65 8.55 12.66
CA LYS A 144 -10.02 8.03 12.82
C LYS A 144 -10.36 7.75 14.28
N ILE A 145 -9.43 7.14 15.02
CA ILE A 145 -9.62 6.80 16.44
C ILE A 145 -9.74 8.09 17.25
N ALA A 146 -8.84 9.06 17.05
CA ALA A 146 -8.84 10.35 17.73
C ALA A 146 -10.15 11.12 17.46
N ASN A 147 -10.63 11.11 16.21
CA ASN A 147 -11.94 11.70 15.87
C ASN A 147 -13.09 11.00 16.59
N GLY A 148 -13.12 9.66 16.60
CA GLY A 148 -14.17 8.90 17.29
C GLY A 148 -14.18 9.14 18.81
N LEU A 149 -12.99 9.17 19.44
CA LEU A 149 -12.85 9.50 20.85
C LEU A 149 -13.21 10.96 21.14
N SER A 150 -12.87 11.90 20.24
CA SER A 150 -13.23 13.30 20.39
C SER A 150 -14.73 13.51 20.40
N SER A 151 -15.48 12.87 19.48
CA SER A 151 -16.94 12.93 19.48
C SER A 151 -17.51 12.40 20.80
N ARG A 152 -16.99 11.26 21.30
CA ARG A 152 -17.43 10.70 22.59
C ARG A 152 -17.09 11.62 23.77
N LEU A 153 -15.91 12.24 23.76
CA LEU A 153 -15.47 13.18 24.78
C LEU A 153 -16.38 14.42 24.81
N ARG A 154 -16.73 14.94 23.64
CA ARG A 154 -17.64 16.08 23.48
C ARG A 154 -19.03 15.77 23.99
N GLU A 155 -19.60 14.65 23.58
CA GLU A 155 -20.92 14.22 24.05
C GLU A 155 -20.96 14.05 25.57
N TRP A 156 -19.94 13.41 26.16
CA TRP A 156 -19.95 13.10 27.59
C TRP A 156 -19.66 14.34 28.44
N TYR A 157 -18.59 15.07 28.14
CA TYR A 157 -18.28 16.31 28.86
C TYR A 157 -19.31 17.41 28.59
N GLY A 158 -19.97 17.39 27.42
CA GLY A 158 -21.07 18.29 27.08
C GLY A 158 -22.29 18.15 27.99
N LEU A 159 -22.48 17.01 28.67
CA LEU A 159 -23.50 16.91 29.73
C LEU A 159 -23.19 17.85 30.92
N HIS A 160 -21.89 18.07 31.18
CA HIS A 160 -21.40 18.97 32.23
C HIS A 160 -21.21 20.40 31.74
N PHE A 161 -20.72 20.58 30.52
CA PHE A 161 -20.48 21.90 29.93
C PHE A 161 -20.91 21.95 28.45
N PRO A 162 -22.22 22.04 28.16
CA PRO A 162 -22.77 21.91 26.81
C PRO A 162 -22.38 23.05 25.87
N GLU A 163 -22.16 24.24 26.40
CA GLU A 163 -21.82 25.42 25.60
C GLU A 163 -20.40 25.34 25.00
N LEU A 164 -19.54 24.47 25.54
CA LEU A 164 -18.15 24.32 25.10
C LEU A 164 -18.05 23.75 23.68
N ASP A 165 -18.97 22.86 23.30
CA ASP A 165 -18.93 22.15 22.01
C ASP A 165 -19.10 23.11 20.81
N ASN A 166 -20.00 24.08 20.93
CA ASN A 166 -20.26 25.07 19.88
C ASN A 166 -19.13 26.11 19.71
N MET A 167 -18.25 26.22 20.69
CA MET A 167 -17.23 27.27 20.77
C MET A 167 -15.84 26.80 20.28
N ILE A 168 -15.59 25.50 20.38
CA ILE A 168 -14.28 24.91 20.20
C ILE A 168 -14.34 23.83 19.13
N ASP A 169 -13.78 24.13 17.96
CA ASP A 169 -13.62 23.15 16.89
C ASP A 169 -12.38 22.26 17.10
N SER A 170 -11.36 22.77 17.80
CA SER A 170 -10.10 22.06 18.05
C SER A 170 -10.29 20.86 18.98
N ILE A 171 -9.95 19.66 18.49
CA ILE A 171 -9.97 18.42 19.27
C ILE A 171 -8.99 18.50 20.45
N ASN A 172 -7.76 18.95 20.19
CA ASN A 172 -6.72 19.07 21.23
C ASN A 172 -7.10 20.09 22.30
N GLY A 173 -7.56 21.27 21.87
CA GLY A 173 -7.91 22.34 22.79
C GLY A 173 -9.11 21.95 23.67
N TYR A 174 -10.08 21.22 23.10
CA TYR A 174 -11.18 20.65 23.89
C TYR A 174 -10.65 19.63 24.92
N ALA A 175 -9.77 18.71 24.51
CA ALA A 175 -9.18 17.73 25.42
C ALA A 175 -8.36 18.38 26.54
N GLN A 176 -7.59 19.44 26.26
CA GLN A 176 -6.84 20.20 27.27
C GLN A 176 -7.75 20.86 28.32
N ILE A 177 -8.88 21.43 27.89
CA ILE A 177 -9.85 22.01 28.83
C ILE A 177 -10.48 20.92 29.72
N VAL A 178 -10.83 19.78 29.13
CA VAL A 178 -11.37 18.66 29.91
C VAL A 178 -10.36 18.13 30.92
N MET A 179 -9.06 18.12 30.58
CA MET A 179 -7.99 17.76 31.51
C MET A 179 -7.92 18.70 32.73
N ALA A 180 -8.25 19.99 32.58
CA ALA A 180 -8.28 20.95 33.68
C ALA A 180 -9.45 20.75 34.68
N GLY A 181 -10.44 19.92 34.34
CA GLY A 181 -11.42 19.40 35.28
C GLY A 181 -12.82 20.02 35.17
N LYS A 182 -13.43 20.34 36.31
CA LYS A 182 -14.81 20.84 36.41
C LYS A 182 -14.89 22.31 36.01
N ARG A 183 -16.09 22.78 35.66
CA ARG A 183 -16.34 24.21 35.35
C ARG A 183 -15.78 25.17 36.42
N GLU A 184 -15.86 24.80 37.69
CA GLU A 184 -15.38 25.62 38.81
C GLU A 184 -13.86 25.79 38.86
N SER A 185 -13.10 24.82 38.34
CA SER A 185 -11.63 24.85 38.31
C SER A 185 -11.06 25.50 37.04
N LEU A 186 -11.90 25.83 36.06
CA LEU A 186 -11.46 26.45 34.82
C LEU A 186 -11.20 27.95 35.02
N SER A 187 -10.01 28.39 34.63
CA SER A 187 -9.58 29.79 34.68
C SER A 187 -9.23 30.32 33.29
N LYS A 188 -9.04 31.63 33.17
CA LYS A 188 -8.58 32.24 31.90
C LYS A 188 -7.23 31.66 31.45
N GLN A 189 -6.33 31.36 32.40
CA GLN A 189 -5.02 30.78 32.14
C GLN A 189 -5.12 29.41 31.45
N VAL A 190 -6.08 28.56 31.87
CA VAL A 190 -6.32 27.25 31.24
C VAL A 190 -6.70 27.40 29.76
N PHE A 191 -7.51 28.41 29.42
CA PHE A 191 -7.90 28.66 28.02
C PHE A 191 -6.77 29.24 27.18
N GLU A 192 -5.90 30.05 27.78
CA GLU A 192 -4.69 30.57 27.13
C GLU A 192 -3.67 29.45 26.87
N GLU A 193 -3.42 28.59 27.86
CA GLU A 193 -2.55 27.41 27.74
C GLU A 193 -3.07 26.41 26.71
N ALA A 194 -4.40 26.32 26.55
CA ALA A 194 -5.02 25.52 25.50
C ALA A 194 -4.89 26.12 24.08
N GLY A 195 -4.22 27.27 23.95
CA GLY A 195 -3.86 27.89 22.68
C GLY A 195 -4.97 28.72 22.03
N PHE A 196 -5.97 29.16 22.80
CA PHE A 196 -7.07 29.96 22.25
C PHE A 196 -6.74 31.46 22.18
N PRO A 197 -7.17 32.18 21.13
CA PRO A 197 -7.04 33.63 21.06
C PRO A 197 -7.79 34.34 22.19
N GLU A 198 -7.30 35.50 22.61
CA GLU A 198 -7.86 36.30 23.71
C GLU A 198 -9.37 36.60 23.55
N SER A 199 -9.83 36.79 22.31
CA SER A 199 -11.25 36.96 22.00
C SER A 199 -12.11 35.74 22.37
N LYS A 200 -11.61 34.52 22.10
CA LYS A 200 -12.28 33.26 22.48
C LYS A 200 -12.18 33.03 23.98
N VAL A 201 -11.04 33.31 24.61
CA VAL A 201 -10.83 33.19 26.07
C VAL A 201 -11.85 34.04 26.85
N ASN A 202 -12.02 35.30 26.46
CA ASN A 202 -13.00 36.18 27.10
C ASN A 202 -14.43 35.66 26.94
N MET A 203 -14.79 35.16 25.75
CA MET A 203 -16.11 34.57 25.51
C MET A 203 -16.34 33.29 26.33
N LEU A 204 -15.35 32.41 26.43
CA LEU A 204 -15.38 31.20 27.26
C LEU A 204 -15.56 31.55 28.74
N SER A 205 -14.85 32.57 29.24
CA SER A 205 -15.00 33.02 30.63
C SER A 205 -16.40 33.57 30.94
N LEU A 206 -17.03 34.25 29.98
CA LEU A 206 -18.41 34.72 30.13
C LEU A 206 -19.40 33.56 30.13
N ILE A 207 -19.21 32.58 29.24
CA ILE A 207 -20.05 31.40 29.14
C ILE A 207 -19.92 30.52 30.38
N LEU A 208 -18.74 30.44 30.98
CA LEU A 208 -18.51 29.72 32.23
C LEU A 208 -19.47 30.16 33.34
N THR A 209 -19.70 31.47 33.47
CA THR A 209 -20.63 32.04 34.46
C THR A 209 -22.11 31.79 34.14
N LYS A 210 -22.44 31.50 32.87
CA LYS A 210 -23.82 31.34 32.39
C LYS A 210 -24.20 29.89 32.08
N SER A 211 -23.25 28.96 32.17
CA SER A 211 -23.44 27.56 31.81
C SER A 211 -24.51 26.90 32.66
N ARG A 212 -25.34 26.06 32.02
CA ARG A 212 -26.42 25.32 32.69
C ARG A 212 -26.26 23.80 32.65
N GLY A 213 -25.06 23.30 32.31
CA GLY A 213 -24.79 21.87 32.35
C GLY A 213 -24.93 21.26 33.75
N GLY A 214 -25.13 19.95 33.81
CA GLY A 214 -25.30 19.21 35.07
C GLY A 214 -23.98 18.96 35.77
N ASP A 215 -23.99 18.65 37.06
CA ASP A 215 -22.75 18.35 37.77
C ASP A 215 -22.22 16.96 37.43
N ILE A 216 -20.90 16.84 37.31
CA ILE A 216 -20.20 15.59 37.06
C ILE A 216 -19.54 15.09 38.34
N SER A 217 -19.73 13.81 38.66
CA SER A 217 -19.04 13.17 39.77
C SER A 217 -17.55 13.02 39.48
N ASP A 218 -16.72 13.00 40.52
CA ASP A 218 -15.27 12.89 40.35
C ASP A 218 -14.85 11.57 39.68
N ILE A 219 -15.60 10.48 39.92
CA ILE A 219 -15.39 9.18 39.27
C ILE A 219 -15.61 9.29 37.75
N ASN A 220 -16.71 9.92 37.33
CA ASN A 220 -17.02 10.08 35.91
C ASN A 220 -16.04 11.06 35.25
N LEU A 221 -15.68 12.14 35.96
CA LEU A 221 -14.71 13.11 35.47
C LEU A 221 -13.33 12.47 35.24
N ALA A 222 -12.86 11.62 36.15
CA ALA A 222 -11.59 10.93 36.00
C ALA A 222 -11.56 10.03 34.74
N ILE A 223 -12.68 9.35 34.45
CA ILE A 223 -12.80 8.54 33.22
C ILE A 223 -12.79 9.45 31.97
N VAL A 224 -13.54 10.55 32.00
CA VAL A 224 -13.58 11.52 30.89
C VAL A 224 -12.21 12.16 30.66
N GLN A 225 -11.47 12.48 31.72
CA GLN A 225 -10.08 12.95 31.66
C GLN A 225 -9.14 11.87 31.11
N SER A 226 -9.35 10.60 31.42
CA SER A 226 -8.54 9.52 30.82
C SER A 226 -8.71 9.46 29.30
N ILE A 227 -9.92 9.69 28.78
CA ILE A 227 -10.19 9.77 27.33
C ILE A 227 -9.49 11.00 26.74
N ALA A 228 -9.60 12.15 27.41
CA ALA A 228 -8.92 13.37 26.99
C ALA A 228 -7.39 13.19 26.90
N LYS A 229 -6.80 12.53 27.90
CA LYS A 229 -5.38 12.19 27.90
C LYS A 229 -5.00 11.33 26.69
N GLN A 230 -5.76 10.27 26.40
CA GLN A 230 -5.49 9.42 25.23
C GLN A 230 -5.55 10.20 23.92
N ILE A 231 -6.48 11.16 23.79
CA ILE A 231 -6.56 12.02 22.60
C ILE A 231 -5.29 12.88 22.45
N LEU A 232 -4.78 13.43 23.55
CA LEU A 232 -3.54 14.22 23.54
C LEU A 232 -2.32 13.34 23.20
N ASP A 233 -2.25 12.14 23.76
CA ASP A 233 -1.18 11.16 23.46
C ASP A 233 -1.24 10.76 21.97
N PHE A 234 -2.43 10.54 21.41
CA PHE A 234 -2.62 10.29 19.97
C PHE A 234 -2.17 11.46 19.11
N HIS A 235 -2.41 12.70 19.53
CA HIS A 235 -1.93 13.87 18.80
C HIS A 235 -0.40 13.94 18.76
N GLU A 236 0.27 13.66 19.88
CA GLU A 236 1.73 13.62 19.92
C GLU A 236 2.28 12.47 19.04
N LEU A 237 1.67 11.29 19.13
CA LEU A 237 2.04 10.15 18.29
C LEU A 237 1.85 10.45 16.80
N ARG A 238 0.73 11.10 16.42
CA ARG A 238 0.47 11.55 15.06
C ARG A 238 1.59 12.46 14.55
N LYS A 239 2.03 13.42 15.35
CA LYS A 239 3.13 14.33 14.99
C LYS A 239 4.45 13.55 14.76
N LYS A 240 4.79 12.62 15.65
CA LYS A 240 5.97 11.76 15.51
C LYS A 240 5.92 10.91 14.24
N LEU A 241 4.75 10.36 13.91
CA LEU A 241 4.56 9.59 12.68
C LEU A 241 4.65 10.47 11.43
N GLU A 242 4.11 11.70 11.47
CA GLU A 242 4.19 12.65 10.37
C GLU A 242 5.65 13.03 10.06
N GLU A 243 6.42 13.37 11.09
CA GLU A 243 7.86 13.66 10.99
C GLU A 243 8.65 12.44 10.48
N HIS A 244 8.33 11.23 10.96
CA HIS A 244 8.98 10.00 10.50
C HIS A 244 8.67 9.70 9.03
N VAL A 245 7.40 9.79 8.61
CA VAL A 245 7.00 9.59 7.21
C VAL A 245 7.69 10.61 6.31
N GLU A 246 7.82 11.87 6.76
CA GLU A 246 8.50 12.91 5.99
C GLU A 246 9.98 12.58 5.77
N SER A 247 10.70 12.18 6.82
CA SER A 247 12.11 11.79 6.73
C SER A 247 12.33 10.60 5.81
N GLU A 248 11.57 9.51 6.02
CA GLU A 248 11.70 8.27 5.24
C GLU A 248 11.35 8.48 3.77
N MET A 249 10.32 9.28 3.48
CA MET A 249 9.93 9.61 2.10
C MET A 249 10.99 10.43 1.37
N LEU A 250 11.75 11.28 2.07
CA LEU A 250 12.86 12.03 1.47
C LEU A 250 14.08 11.15 1.17
N GLU A 251 14.31 10.13 2.00
CA GLU A 251 15.42 9.18 1.81
C GLU A 251 15.10 8.13 0.73
N ILE A 252 13.93 7.50 0.79
CA ILE A 252 13.58 6.33 -0.03
C ILE A 252 12.93 6.74 -1.36
N ALA A 253 12.15 7.82 -1.37
CA ALA A 253 11.36 8.24 -2.53
C ALA A 253 11.41 9.76 -2.76
N PRO A 254 12.62 10.34 -2.94
CA PRO A 254 12.82 11.79 -3.03
C PRO A 254 12.08 12.42 -4.21
N ASN A 255 11.99 11.74 -5.36
CA ASN A 255 11.31 12.30 -6.54
C ASN A 255 9.79 12.31 -6.36
N ILE A 256 9.21 11.25 -5.79
CA ILE A 256 7.78 11.24 -5.44
C ILE A 256 7.48 12.36 -4.44
N SER A 257 8.30 12.53 -3.41
CA SER A 257 8.15 13.57 -2.39
C SER A 257 8.21 14.97 -3.01
N ALA A 258 9.11 15.21 -3.96
CA ALA A 258 9.19 16.49 -4.67
C ALA A 258 7.95 16.80 -5.52
N ILE A 259 7.28 15.77 -6.08
CA ILE A 259 6.13 15.96 -6.98
C ILE A 259 4.79 15.97 -6.24
N LEU A 260 4.62 15.13 -5.22
CA LEU A 260 3.35 14.94 -4.52
C LEU A 260 3.35 15.52 -3.10
N GLY A 261 4.50 15.82 -2.53
CA GLY A 261 4.68 15.99 -1.09
C GLY A 261 4.68 14.66 -0.34
N SER A 262 5.39 14.60 0.79
CA SER A 262 5.62 13.36 1.54
C SER A 262 4.32 12.68 1.99
N ALA A 263 3.36 13.43 2.55
CA ALA A 263 2.10 12.86 3.05
C ALA A 263 1.20 12.28 1.95
N VAL A 264 0.99 13.00 0.84
CA VAL A 264 0.15 12.52 -0.27
C VAL A 264 0.86 11.40 -1.04
N GLY A 265 2.18 11.52 -1.21
CA GLY A 265 3.03 10.48 -1.79
C GLY A 265 2.94 9.18 -1.00
N ALA A 266 3.12 9.23 0.33
CA ALA A 266 3.01 8.08 1.21
C ALA A 266 1.62 7.44 1.16
N ARG A 267 0.53 8.21 1.17
CA ARG A 267 -0.84 7.65 1.04
C ARG A 267 -1.08 6.95 -0.29
N ILE A 268 -0.56 7.51 -1.38
CA ILE A 268 -0.64 6.87 -2.72
C ILE A 268 0.19 5.59 -2.75
N LEU A 269 1.39 5.62 -2.16
CA LEU A 269 2.27 4.46 -2.01
C LEU A 269 1.58 3.35 -1.20
N GLY A 270 0.93 3.70 -0.08
CA GLY A 270 0.16 2.79 0.75
C GLY A 270 -1.00 2.13 0.00
N ARG A 271 -1.68 2.89 -0.87
CA ARG A 271 -2.74 2.33 -1.72
C ARG A 271 -2.20 1.46 -2.86
N ALA A 272 -1.02 1.78 -3.39
CA ALA A 272 -0.36 0.99 -4.42
C ALA A 272 0.17 -0.35 -3.87
N GLY A 273 0.73 -0.33 -2.65
CA GLY A 273 1.20 -1.48 -1.88
C GLY A 273 2.72 -1.68 -1.87
N SER A 274 3.45 -1.10 -2.82
CA SER A 274 4.91 -0.98 -2.81
C SER A 274 5.36 0.04 -3.86
N LEU A 275 6.60 0.51 -3.73
CA LEU A 275 7.19 1.48 -4.64
C LEU A 275 7.36 0.88 -6.04
N LYS A 276 7.83 -0.37 -6.12
CA LYS A 276 7.93 -1.13 -7.39
C LYS A 276 6.56 -1.29 -8.07
N LYS A 277 5.50 -1.55 -7.29
CA LYS A 277 4.15 -1.68 -7.83
C LYS A 277 3.58 -0.34 -8.27
N MET A 278 3.87 0.76 -7.56
CA MET A 278 3.52 2.10 -8.00
C MET A 278 4.20 2.46 -9.34
N ALA A 279 5.49 2.14 -9.49
CA ALA A 279 6.24 2.40 -10.72
C ALA A 279 5.72 1.64 -11.95
N SER A 280 5.13 0.47 -11.76
CA SER A 280 4.51 -0.33 -12.83
C SER A 280 3.08 0.09 -13.17
N MET A 281 2.40 0.86 -12.30
CA MET A 281 1.06 1.37 -12.59
C MET A 281 1.07 2.45 -13.69
N PRO A 282 0.00 2.53 -14.52
CA PRO A 282 -0.18 3.63 -15.45
C PRO A 282 -0.68 4.89 -14.72
N ALA A 283 -0.41 6.06 -15.31
CA ALA A 283 -0.79 7.35 -14.74
C ALA A 283 -2.31 7.49 -14.52
N SER A 284 -3.13 6.89 -15.39
CA SER A 284 -4.59 6.88 -15.25
C SER A 284 -5.05 6.15 -13.98
N THR A 285 -4.34 5.11 -13.55
CA THR A 285 -4.65 4.39 -12.31
C THR A 285 -4.28 5.26 -11.12
N ILE A 286 -3.06 5.82 -11.10
CA ILE A 286 -2.62 6.72 -10.00
C ILE A 286 -3.56 7.91 -9.86
N GLN A 287 -4.05 8.46 -10.98
CA GLN A 287 -4.99 9.58 -10.97
C GLN A 287 -6.24 9.31 -10.11
N VAL A 288 -6.75 8.07 -10.12
CA VAL A 288 -8.03 7.68 -9.48
C VAL A 288 -7.85 6.79 -8.26
N LEU A 289 -6.61 6.53 -7.81
CA LEU A 289 -6.35 5.77 -6.59
C LEU A 289 -7.07 6.37 -5.38
N GLY A 290 -7.76 5.54 -4.61
CA GLY A 290 -8.65 5.93 -3.50
C GLY A 290 -10.09 6.27 -3.90
N ALA A 291 -10.39 6.41 -5.19
CA ALA A 291 -11.75 6.60 -5.71
C ALA A 291 -12.30 5.35 -6.40
N GLU A 292 -11.76 4.15 -6.11
CA GLU A 292 -12.06 2.94 -6.88
C GLU A 292 -13.53 2.55 -6.78
N LYS A 293 -14.15 2.69 -5.61
CA LYS A 293 -15.59 2.42 -5.42
C LYS A 293 -16.46 3.28 -6.34
N ALA A 294 -16.14 4.57 -6.47
CA ALA A 294 -16.87 5.48 -7.34
C ALA A 294 -16.60 5.18 -8.83
N LEU A 295 -15.35 4.86 -9.18
CA LEU A 295 -14.95 4.46 -10.52
C LEU A 295 -15.68 3.19 -10.98
N PHE A 296 -15.66 2.12 -10.18
CA PHE A 296 -16.32 0.87 -10.53
C PHE A 296 -17.84 1.02 -10.60
N ARG A 297 -18.44 1.85 -9.73
CA ARG A 297 -19.86 2.19 -9.83
C ARG A 297 -20.16 2.92 -11.13
N ALA A 298 -19.31 3.87 -11.54
CA ALA A 298 -19.47 4.60 -12.79
C ALA A 298 -19.38 3.68 -14.01
N LEU A 299 -18.39 2.78 -14.03
CA LEU A 299 -18.22 1.78 -15.09
C LEU A 299 -19.43 0.83 -15.19
N LYS A 300 -20.01 0.43 -14.06
CA LYS A 300 -21.18 -0.46 -14.04
C LYS A 300 -22.48 0.24 -14.45
N THR A 301 -22.63 1.52 -14.12
CA THR A 301 -23.86 2.30 -14.35
C THR A 301 -23.82 3.15 -15.62
N GLY A 302 -22.66 3.26 -16.27
CA GLY A 302 -22.44 4.19 -17.39
C GLY A 302 -22.42 5.67 -16.99
N SER A 303 -22.34 5.98 -15.69
CA SER A 303 -22.25 7.36 -15.21
C SER A 303 -20.82 7.92 -15.37
N GLN A 304 -20.65 9.23 -15.18
CA GLN A 304 -19.34 9.87 -15.37
C GLN A 304 -18.34 9.37 -14.31
N PRO A 305 -17.12 8.95 -14.73
CA PRO A 305 -16.10 8.49 -13.81
C PRO A 305 -15.52 9.65 -12.96
N PRO A 306 -14.98 9.34 -11.78
CA PRO A 306 -14.32 10.35 -10.94
C PRO A 306 -13.10 10.95 -11.65
N LYS A 307 -12.89 12.26 -11.48
CA LYS A 307 -11.78 13.00 -12.09
C LYS A 307 -10.44 12.76 -11.38
N HIS A 308 -10.47 12.45 -10.09
CA HIS A 308 -9.29 12.25 -9.24
C HIS A 308 -9.68 11.45 -8.00
N GLY A 309 -8.71 10.77 -7.38
CA GLY A 309 -8.83 10.13 -6.07
C GLY A 309 -8.06 10.91 -5.00
N LEU A 310 -7.10 10.25 -4.34
CA LEU A 310 -6.25 10.83 -3.28
C LEU A 310 -5.47 12.07 -3.74
N LEU A 311 -5.16 12.17 -5.03
CA LEU A 311 -4.52 13.36 -5.62
C LEU A 311 -5.31 14.66 -5.41
N PHE A 312 -6.59 14.59 -5.03
CA PHE A 312 -7.34 15.79 -4.66
C PHE A 312 -6.74 16.53 -3.46
N GLN A 313 -6.03 15.82 -2.57
CA GLN A 313 -5.35 16.39 -1.41
C GLN A 313 -4.09 17.18 -1.79
N HIS A 314 -3.57 16.99 -3.01
CA HIS A 314 -2.40 17.71 -3.49
C HIS A 314 -2.71 19.21 -3.65
N ALA A 315 -1.82 20.09 -3.14
CA ALA A 315 -2.04 21.53 -3.09
C ALA A 315 -2.46 22.14 -4.43
N MET A 316 -1.73 21.82 -5.52
CA MET A 316 -2.04 22.33 -6.87
C MET A 316 -3.39 21.84 -7.41
N VAL A 317 -3.83 20.63 -7.03
CA VAL A 317 -5.11 20.07 -7.50
C VAL A 317 -6.27 20.64 -6.68
N HIS A 318 -6.09 20.75 -5.37
CA HIS A 318 -7.09 21.29 -4.46
C HIS A 318 -7.42 22.76 -4.77
N ALA A 319 -6.37 23.58 -4.95
CA ALA A 319 -6.48 25.00 -5.24
C ALA A 319 -7.08 25.31 -6.62
N ALA A 320 -6.98 24.38 -7.57
CA ALA A 320 -7.42 24.62 -8.94
C ALA A 320 -8.95 24.77 -9.09
N PRO A 321 -9.43 25.55 -10.08
CA PRO A 321 -10.85 25.62 -10.44
C PRO A 321 -11.42 24.27 -10.91
N ARG A 322 -12.71 24.01 -10.64
CA ARG A 322 -13.36 22.68 -10.87
C ARG A 322 -13.20 22.13 -12.29
N TRP A 323 -13.19 22.98 -13.32
CA TRP A 323 -13.02 22.61 -14.74
C TRP A 323 -11.56 22.33 -15.14
N GLN A 324 -10.59 22.79 -14.34
CA GLN A 324 -9.16 22.55 -14.53
C GLN A 324 -8.65 21.37 -13.68
N ARG A 325 -9.25 21.10 -12.52
CA ARG A 325 -8.83 20.05 -11.56
C ARG A 325 -8.47 18.72 -12.20
N GLY A 326 -9.33 18.19 -13.07
CA GLY A 326 -9.08 16.89 -13.72
C GLY A 326 -7.90 16.91 -14.69
N LYS A 327 -7.59 18.06 -15.32
CA LYS A 327 -6.46 18.23 -16.22
C LYS A 327 -5.15 18.32 -15.42
N ILE A 328 -5.16 19.07 -14.33
CA ILE A 328 -4.02 19.21 -13.41
C ILE A 328 -3.74 17.88 -12.71
N ALA A 329 -4.76 17.19 -12.19
CA ALA A 329 -4.61 15.87 -11.57
C ALA A 329 -3.97 14.84 -12.53
N ARG A 330 -4.30 14.89 -13.83
CA ARG A 330 -3.67 14.06 -14.84
C ARG A 330 -2.19 14.40 -15.05
N ALA A 331 -1.85 15.69 -15.09
CA ALA A 331 -0.47 16.14 -15.22
C ALA A 331 0.38 15.71 -14.01
N VAL A 332 -0.16 15.90 -12.80
CA VAL A 332 0.46 15.46 -11.54
C VAL A 332 0.65 13.94 -11.54
N ALA A 333 -0.38 13.16 -11.86
CA ALA A 333 -0.28 11.69 -11.90
C ALA A 333 0.77 11.20 -12.91
N ALA A 334 0.85 11.83 -14.09
CA ALA A 334 1.84 11.48 -15.10
C ALA A 334 3.27 11.73 -14.62
N LYS A 335 3.51 12.84 -13.94
CA LYS A 335 4.82 13.15 -13.36
C LYS A 335 5.14 12.29 -12.15
N ALA A 336 4.16 11.96 -11.32
CA ALA A 336 4.31 11.06 -10.19
C ALA A 336 4.71 9.63 -10.61
N VAL A 337 4.14 9.08 -11.69
CA VAL A 337 4.57 7.77 -12.23
C VAL A 337 6.02 7.80 -12.69
N ILE A 338 6.41 8.87 -13.39
CA ILE A 338 7.79 9.02 -13.86
C ILE A 338 8.74 9.13 -12.66
N ALA A 339 8.38 9.96 -11.66
CA ALA A 339 9.13 10.08 -10.42
C ALA A 339 9.27 8.72 -9.72
N ALA A 340 8.20 7.95 -9.58
CA ALA A 340 8.23 6.61 -8.99
C ALA A 340 9.18 5.65 -9.75
N ARG A 341 9.23 5.74 -11.08
CA ARG A 341 10.18 4.93 -11.88
C ARG A 341 11.62 5.38 -11.68
N VAL A 342 11.86 6.68 -11.54
CA VAL A 342 13.19 7.22 -11.23
C VAL A 342 13.62 6.80 -9.83
N ASP A 343 12.73 6.84 -8.83
CA ASP A 343 13.04 6.39 -7.47
C ASP A 343 13.34 4.87 -7.40
N VAL A 344 12.75 4.05 -8.27
CA VAL A 344 13.01 2.60 -8.31
C VAL A 344 14.24 2.21 -9.13
N TYR A 345 14.45 2.86 -10.28
CA TYR A 345 15.41 2.41 -11.30
C TYR A 345 16.52 3.43 -11.60
N GLY A 346 16.33 4.69 -11.22
CA GLY A 346 17.29 5.76 -11.45
C GLY A 346 18.13 6.06 -10.22
N GLU A 347 19.14 6.88 -10.40
CA GLU A 347 19.97 7.37 -9.31
C GLU A 347 19.71 8.87 -9.09
N GLY A 348 19.26 9.22 -7.88
CA GLY A 348 19.19 10.59 -7.39
C GLY A 348 17.93 11.40 -7.72
N LEU A 349 17.92 12.63 -7.22
CA LEU A 349 16.83 13.59 -7.37
C LEU A 349 16.86 14.25 -8.76
N ASN A 350 15.75 14.18 -9.49
CA ASN A 350 15.56 14.79 -10.79
C ASN A 350 14.66 16.02 -10.70
N GLN A 351 15.27 17.19 -10.46
CA GLN A 351 14.57 18.47 -10.35
C GLN A 351 13.82 18.87 -11.63
N THR A 352 14.26 18.40 -12.80
CA THR A 352 13.60 18.73 -14.09
C THR A 352 12.16 18.22 -14.18
N LEU A 353 11.78 17.23 -13.35
CA LEU A 353 10.41 16.72 -13.32
C LEU A 353 9.44 17.75 -12.73
N LEU A 354 9.87 18.45 -11.68
CA LEU A 354 9.08 19.46 -10.99
C LEU A 354 8.90 20.70 -11.88
N ASP A 355 9.96 21.17 -12.53
CA ASP A 355 9.89 22.31 -13.45
C ASP A 355 8.92 22.04 -14.60
N LYS A 356 9.01 20.85 -15.21
CA LYS A 356 8.10 20.43 -16.27
C LYS A 356 6.66 20.28 -15.78
N LEU A 357 6.44 19.95 -14.50
CA LEU A 357 5.10 19.91 -13.93
C LEU A 357 4.55 21.34 -13.81
N ASN A 358 5.32 22.26 -13.24
CA ASN A 358 4.93 23.65 -13.03
C ASN A 358 4.58 24.34 -14.36
N ILE A 359 5.44 24.21 -15.38
CA ILE A 359 5.18 24.72 -16.73
C ILE A 359 3.85 24.17 -17.26
N ARG A 360 3.60 22.86 -17.09
CA ARG A 360 2.38 22.23 -17.58
C ARG A 360 1.13 22.69 -16.84
N VAL A 361 1.22 22.95 -15.54
CA VAL A 361 0.12 23.49 -14.74
C VAL A 361 -0.19 24.91 -15.18
N ASP A 362 0.82 25.75 -15.41
CA ASP A 362 0.65 27.12 -15.89
C ASP A 362 0.03 27.16 -17.29
N GLU A 363 0.47 26.29 -18.21
CA GLU A 363 -0.15 26.12 -19.52
C GLU A 363 -1.63 25.76 -19.42
N ILE A 364 -1.99 24.86 -18.50
CA ILE A 364 -3.40 24.48 -18.27
C ILE A 364 -4.19 25.67 -17.71
N GLY A 365 -3.60 26.42 -16.78
CA GLY A 365 -4.19 27.62 -16.20
C GLY A 365 -4.54 28.65 -17.29
N LYS A 366 -3.56 28.99 -18.14
CA LYS A 366 -3.72 29.95 -19.25
C LYS A 366 -4.69 29.46 -20.32
N LYS A 367 -4.57 28.20 -20.75
CA LYS A 367 -5.38 27.66 -21.85
C LYS A 367 -6.85 27.43 -21.47
N TYR A 368 -7.13 27.20 -20.19
CA TYR A 368 -8.48 26.88 -19.69
C TYR A 368 -8.94 27.88 -18.63
N GLU A 369 -8.62 29.16 -18.82
CA GLU A 369 -9.01 30.23 -17.90
C GLU A 369 -10.53 30.24 -17.66
N ASN A 370 -11.30 30.14 -18.74
CA ASN A 370 -12.76 30.09 -18.68
C ASN A 370 -13.33 28.67 -18.58
N PRO A 371 -14.45 28.48 -17.84
CA PRO A 371 -15.12 27.19 -17.73
C PRO A 371 -15.75 26.77 -19.07
N THR A 372 -15.64 25.48 -19.38
CA THR A 372 -16.31 24.88 -20.55
C THR A 372 -17.82 24.85 -20.34
N GLU A 373 -18.63 25.07 -21.39
CA GLU A 373 -20.11 25.08 -21.32
C GLU A 373 -20.73 23.83 -20.65
N LYS A 374 -20.08 22.67 -20.74
CA LYS A 374 -20.51 21.43 -20.08
C LYS A 374 -20.41 21.47 -18.55
N ASP A 375 -19.48 22.24 -17.99
CA ASP A 375 -19.30 22.36 -16.54
C ASP A 375 -20.33 23.32 -15.88
N ILE A 376 -21.06 24.12 -16.67
CA ILE A 376 -22.07 25.09 -16.21
C ILE A 376 -23.39 24.41 -15.83
N ARG A 377 -23.65 23.19 -16.33
CA ARG A 377 -24.91 22.48 -16.07
C ARG A 377 -25.03 22.17 -14.57
N LYS A 378 -25.92 22.89 -13.86
CA LYS A 378 -26.30 22.55 -12.49
C LYS A 378 -26.80 21.10 -12.45
N PRO A 379 -26.45 20.31 -11.42
CA PRO A 379 -27.04 18.99 -11.24
C PRO A 379 -28.56 19.14 -11.27
N GLN A 380 -29.24 18.48 -12.20
CA GLN A 380 -30.70 18.39 -12.15
C GLN A 380 -31.05 17.78 -10.79
N GLN A 381 -31.74 18.56 -9.94
CA GLN A 381 -32.38 18.01 -8.76
C GLN A 381 -33.30 16.90 -9.26
N PHE A 382 -33.00 15.67 -8.88
CA PHE A 382 -33.88 14.54 -9.10
C PHE A 382 -35.13 14.83 -8.27
N ARG A 383 -36.16 15.41 -8.90
CA ARG A 383 -37.48 15.46 -8.29
C ARG A 383 -37.90 14.00 -8.13
N GLN A 384 -38.01 13.52 -6.89
CA GLN A 384 -38.80 12.34 -6.62
C GLN A 384 -40.21 12.67 -7.10
N ASP A 385 -40.59 12.04 -8.20
CA ASP A 385 -41.93 12.14 -8.73
C ASP A 385 -42.81 11.26 -7.82
N ASP A 386 -43.35 11.84 -6.75
CA ASP A 386 -44.46 11.27 -5.99
C ASP A 386 -45.73 11.42 -6.86
N GLY A 387 -45.74 10.68 -7.97
CA GLY A 387 -46.72 10.79 -9.05
C GLY A 387 -47.32 9.43 -9.38
N ASN A 388 -48.32 9.06 -8.60
CA ASN A 388 -49.44 8.17 -8.93
C ASN A 388 -49.33 7.37 -10.26
N PHE A 389 -48.90 6.11 -10.18
CA PHE A 389 -48.91 5.16 -11.29
C PHE A 389 -50.35 4.75 -11.63
N GLY A 390 -51.03 5.58 -12.42
CA GLY A 390 -52.36 5.33 -12.96
C GLY A 390 -52.51 5.94 -14.35
N GLY A 391 -51.89 5.34 -15.37
CA GLY A 391 -51.98 5.84 -16.74
C GLY A 391 -51.56 4.80 -17.78
N ARG A 392 -52.55 4.27 -18.49
CA ARG A 392 -52.47 3.27 -19.58
C ARG A 392 -51.34 3.56 -20.58
N ARG A 393 -50.52 2.54 -20.89
CA ARG A 393 -49.79 2.47 -22.16
C ARG A 393 -50.51 1.48 -23.07
N GLU A 394 -51.11 2.01 -24.13
CA GLU A 394 -51.58 1.24 -25.28
C GLU A 394 -50.39 0.48 -25.89
N GLY A 395 -50.41 -0.84 -25.75
CA GLY A 395 -49.50 -1.76 -26.43
C GLY A 395 -50.13 -2.21 -27.75
N GLY A 396 -49.51 -1.82 -28.85
CA GLY A 396 -49.92 -2.18 -30.20
C GLY A 396 -49.98 -3.69 -30.43
N ARG A 397 -51.06 -4.12 -31.10
CA ARG A 397 -51.25 -5.47 -31.66
C ARG A 397 -50.09 -5.83 -32.60
N ARG A 398 -49.47 -6.98 -32.37
CA ARG A 398 -48.96 -7.83 -33.45
C ARG A 398 -49.57 -9.23 -33.29
N GLU A 399 -50.34 -9.61 -34.28
CA GLU A 399 -50.93 -10.92 -34.47
C GLU A 399 -49.85 -11.98 -34.71
N GLY A 400 -50.13 -13.23 -34.29
CA GLY A 400 -49.27 -14.36 -34.61
C GLY A 400 -49.66 -15.67 -33.93
N GLY A 401 -50.72 -16.31 -34.42
CA GLY A 401 -50.78 -17.77 -34.59
C GLY A 401 -51.00 -18.67 -33.36
N ARG A 402 -52.21 -19.20 -33.24
CA ARG A 402 -52.54 -20.46 -32.53
C ARG A 402 -51.68 -21.62 -33.05
N ARG A 403 -51.22 -22.49 -32.16
CA ARG A 403 -51.25 -23.95 -32.35
C ARG A 403 -51.39 -24.68 -31.01
N GLU A 404 -52.43 -25.49 -30.95
CA GLU A 404 -52.79 -26.39 -29.86
C GLU A 404 -51.84 -27.60 -29.78
N GLY A 405 -51.74 -28.17 -28.57
CA GLY A 405 -51.77 -29.62 -28.37
C GLY A 405 -50.42 -30.34 -28.30
N GLY A 406 -50.16 -31.01 -27.16
CA GLY A 406 -49.14 -32.07 -27.09
C GLY A 406 -48.71 -32.46 -25.68
N ARG A 407 -49.31 -33.53 -25.15
CA ARG A 407 -48.96 -34.24 -23.89
C ARG A 407 -47.51 -34.79 -23.89
N ARG A 408 -46.92 -34.92 -22.69
CA ARG A 408 -46.20 -36.10 -22.11
C ARG A 408 -45.55 -35.66 -20.78
N GLU A 409 -46.06 -36.06 -19.63
CA GLU A 409 -45.72 -37.28 -18.85
C GLU A 409 -44.25 -37.43 -18.43
N GLY A 410 -44.04 -37.54 -17.10
CA GLY A 410 -43.06 -38.44 -16.50
C GLY A 410 -41.91 -37.80 -15.72
N GLY A 411 -41.84 -38.06 -14.40
CA GLY A 411 -40.58 -38.00 -13.65
C GLY A 411 -40.64 -37.59 -12.17
N ARG A 412 -41.11 -38.49 -11.29
CA ARG A 412 -40.93 -38.43 -9.82
C ARG A 412 -39.46 -38.70 -9.43
N ARG A 413 -39.01 -38.06 -8.32
CA ARG A 413 -38.15 -38.58 -7.23
C ARG A 413 -38.00 -37.45 -6.19
N GLU A 414 -38.78 -37.40 -5.11
CA GLU A 414 -38.65 -38.08 -3.80
C GLU A 414 -37.32 -37.89 -3.05
N GLY A 415 -37.46 -37.44 -1.79
CA GLY A 415 -36.51 -37.57 -0.67
C GLY A 415 -35.81 -36.26 -0.28
N GLY A 416 -35.94 -35.68 0.92
CA GLY A 416 -36.65 -36.08 2.13
C GLY A 416 -36.15 -35.28 3.35
N ARG A 417 -37.06 -35.05 4.31
CA ARG A 417 -36.88 -34.88 5.77
C ARG A 417 -36.21 -33.58 6.29
N ARG A 418 -36.98 -32.75 7.02
CA ARG A 418 -37.27 -32.74 8.49
C ARG A 418 -36.17 -31.99 9.26
N GLU A 419 -36.38 -31.23 10.33
CA GLU A 419 -37.54 -30.86 11.16
C GLU A 419 -37.07 -29.73 12.11
N GLY A 420 -38.03 -28.92 12.57
CA GLY A 420 -38.01 -28.26 13.89
C GLY A 420 -37.63 -26.79 13.90
N GLY A 421 -38.34 -25.86 14.53
CA GLY A 421 -39.55 -25.87 15.36
C GLY A 421 -39.66 -24.45 15.94
N ARG A 422 -40.78 -23.73 15.73
CA ARG A 422 -41.67 -23.16 16.79
C ARG A 422 -40.92 -22.68 18.05
N ARG A 423 -41.09 -21.44 18.56
CA ARG A 423 -42.33 -20.67 18.78
C ARG A 423 -42.00 -19.30 19.43
N GLU A 424 -43.01 -18.41 19.36
CA GLU A 424 -43.38 -17.33 20.31
C GLU A 424 -42.36 -16.21 20.55
N GLY A 425 -42.68 -14.95 20.27
CA GLY A 425 -43.69 -14.09 20.92
C GLY A 425 -42.94 -12.77 21.18
N GLY A 426 -43.46 -11.56 21.10
CA GLY A 426 -44.74 -11.00 21.43
C GLY A 426 -44.44 -9.55 21.80
N ARG A 427 -45.36 -8.65 21.45
CA ARG A 427 -45.30 -7.20 21.65
C ARG A 427 -44.89 -6.81 23.08
N ARG A 428 -43.97 -5.85 23.20
CA ARG A 428 -44.17 -4.53 23.81
C ARG A 428 -43.01 -3.61 23.46
#